data_AF-A0A174CP53-F1
#
_entry.id   AF-A0A174CP53-F1
#
_cell.length_a   1.000
_cell.length_b   1.000
_cell.length_c   1.000
_cell.angle_alpha   90.00
_cell.angle_beta   90.00
_cell.angle_gamma   90.00
#
_symmetry.space_group_name_H-M   'P 1'
#
loop_
_entity.id
_entity.type
_entity.pdbx_description
1 polymer ?
#
loop_
_entity_poly.entity_id
_entity_poly.type
_entity_poly.pdbx_seq_one_letter_code
_entity_poly.pdbx_strand_id
1 'polypeptide(L)'
;MKNFFKKTTLIPILFAMLIYSPLITSHATHLETQTKRQSLQKGSVVQDQHVFAIPDNGWNVVDIELDYYESYYSSTNTQNAFPFRQKFYMIKRSGAGANNISVDVSNALHTDGTNKVIISPFQQGDLLVDTSKWEWGWYYFNTTVKYYPKNTTYKGQITYLLTCPDGIPMAYSNSATIPLATK
;
A
#
# COMPACT_ATOMS: atom_id res chain seq x y z
N MET A 1 77.48 -21.90 39.28
CA MET A 1 77.89 -22.73 38.12
C MET A 1 76.70 -23.59 37.71
N LYS A 2 76.37 -23.59 36.39
CA LYS A 2 75.87 -24.70 35.55
C LYS A 2 74.85 -25.69 36.19
N ASN A 3 73.67 -25.99 35.64
CA ASN A 3 73.24 -26.08 34.25
C ASN A 3 71.69 -26.12 34.12
N PHE A 4 71.24 -25.67 32.95
CA PHE A 4 69.95 -25.91 32.30
C PHE A 4 69.61 -27.42 32.17
N PHE A 5 68.32 -27.80 32.24
CA PHE A 5 67.53 -28.20 31.04
C PHE A 5 66.05 -28.55 31.36
N LYS A 6 65.16 -27.80 30.69
CA LYS A 6 63.84 -28.11 30.10
C LYS A 6 62.87 -29.11 30.76
N LYS A 7 61.68 -28.59 31.10
CA LYS A 7 60.40 -29.22 30.76
C LYS A 7 59.47 -28.17 30.16
N THR A 8 59.16 -28.34 28.88
CA THR A 8 58.27 -27.50 28.09
C THR A 8 56.83 -27.95 28.36
N THR A 9 56.03 -27.10 28.99
CA THR A 9 54.60 -27.34 29.19
C THR A 9 53.83 -26.89 27.94
N LEU A 10 53.15 -27.82 27.29
CA LEU A 10 52.22 -27.54 26.19
C LEU A 10 51.00 -26.76 26.72
N ILE A 11 50.75 -25.59 26.14
CA ILE A 11 49.50 -24.83 26.31
C ILE A 11 48.62 -25.14 25.10
N PRO A 12 47.39 -25.68 25.26
CA PRO A 12 46.49 -25.88 24.14
C PRO A 12 45.93 -24.53 23.67
N ILE A 13 46.08 -24.27 22.37
CA ILE A 13 45.53 -23.13 21.65
C ILE A 13 44.01 -23.27 21.63
N LEU A 14 43.34 -22.31 22.26
CA LEU A 14 41.89 -22.17 22.28
C LEU A 14 41.42 -21.72 20.88
N PHE A 15 40.88 -22.66 20.11
CA PHE A 15 40.19 -22.40 18.84
C PHE A 15 38.85 -21.70 19.11
N ALA A 16 38.85 -20.37 19.21
CA ALA A 16 37.63 -19.58 19.12
C ALA A 16 37.41 -19.20 17.65
N MET A 17 36.88 -20.13 16.86
CA MET A 17 36.31 -19.77 15.56
C MET A 17 35.05 -18.94 15.82
N LEU A 18 35.19 -17.63 15.61
CA LEU A 18 34.08 -16.70 15.53
C LEU A 18 33.08 -17.19 14.49
N ILE A 19 31.90 -17.52 14.98
CA ILE A 19 30.69 -17.78 14.21
C ILE A 19 30.31 -16.43 13.55
N TYR A 20 30.63 -16.24 12.28
CA TYR A 20 30.01 -15.18 11.49
C TYR A 20 28.61 -15.66 11.09
N SER A 21 27.65 -15.40 11.97
CA SER A 21 26.23 -15.63 11.72
C SER A 21 25.70 -14.55 10.78
N PRO A 22 25.17 -14.87 9.57
CA PRO A 22 24.37 -13.92 8.81
C PRO A 22 22.92 -13.93 9.35
N LEU A 23 22.75 -13.64 10.65
CA LEU A 23 21.43 -13.70 11.30
C LEU A 23 20.85 -12.33 11.70
N ILE A 24 21.58 -11.25 11.47
CA ILE A 24 21.20 -9.91 11.93
C ILE A 24 20.52 -9.07 10.82
N THR A 25 20.72 -9.41 9.55
CA THR A 25 20.12 -8.66 8.42
C THR A 25 18.63 -8.96 8.19
N SER A 26 18.13 -10.16 8.52
CA SER A 26 16.70 -10.48 8.36
C SER A 26 15.81 -9.84 9.43
N HIS A 27 16.33 -9.70 10.66
CA HIS A 27 15.58 -9.09 11.76
C HIS A 27 15.43 -7.58 11.57
N ALA A 28 16.46 -6.88 11.11
CA ALA A 28 16.39 -5.44 10.86
C ALA A 28 15.40 -5.09 9.74
N THR A 29 15.42 -5.83 8.64
CA THR A 29 14.48 -5.64 7.52
C THR A 29 13.04 -5.95 7.92
N HIS A 30 12.82 -7.00 8.71
CA HIS A 30 11.49 -7.34 9.23
C HIS A 30 10.96 -6.28 10.21
N LEU A 31 11.80 -5.78 11.13
CA LEU A 31 11.41 -4.74 12.09
C LEU A 31 11.14 -3.39 11.41
N GLU A 32 11.94 -2.99 10.42
CA GLU A 32 11.71 -1.77 9.63
C GLU A 32 10.41 -1.85 8.81
N THR A 33 10.12 -3.01 8.23
CA THR A 33 8.88 -3.26 7.47
C THR A 33 7.67 -3.26 8.40
N GLN A 34 7.78 -3.83 9.60
CA GLN A 34 6.74 -3.79 10.63
C GLN A 34 6.53 -2.38 11.20
N THR A 35 7.59 -1.60 11.39
CA THR A 35 7.50 -0.21 11.87
C THR A 35 6.81 0.69 10.84
N LYS A 36 7.06 0.49 9.53
CA LYS A 36 6.37 1.22 8.45
C LYS A 36 4.88 0.89 8.31
N ARG A 37 4.44 -0.30 8.75
CA ARG A 37 3.03 -0.74 8.75
C ARG A 37 2.27 -0.35 10.03
N GLN A 38 2.88 0.42 10.95
CA GLN A 38 2.20 0.91 12.15
C GLN A 38 0.86 1.57 11.79
N SER A 39 -0.22 0.97 12.32
CA SER A 39 -1.64 1.25 12.10
C SER A 39 -1.97 1.91 10.76
N LEU A 40 -2.09 1.09 9.70
CA LEU A 40 -2.76 1.53 8.48
C LEU A 40 -4.12 2.14 8.83
N GLN A 41 -4.28 3.43 8.57
CA GLN A 41 -5.55 4.09 8.69
C GLN A 41 -6.32 3.87 7.40
N LYS A 42 -7.55 3.42 7.54
CA LYS A 42 -8.46 3.28 6.41
C LYS A 42 -9.11 4.63 6.13
N GLY A 43 -9.13 5.02 4.86
CA GLY A 43 -9.91 6.16 4.38
C GLY A 43 -11.41 5.85 4.34
N SER A 44 -12.17 6.72 3.69
CA SER A 44 -13.58 6.47 3.39
C SER A 44 -13.71 5.22 2.54
N VAL A 45 -14.61 4.32 2.94
CA VAL A 45 -15.00 3.18 2.11
C VAL A 45 -15.82 3.69 0.94
N VAL A 46 -15.44 3.29 -0.27
CA VAL A 46 -16.25 3.51 -1.47
C VAL A 46 -16.71 2.16 -1.97
N GLN A 47 -18.01 1.91 -1.88
CA GLN A 47 -18.65 0.72 -2.41
C GLN A 47 -19.88 1.16 -3.20
N ASP A 48 -19.80 1.03 -4.52
CA ASP A 48 -20.80 1.54 -5.45
C ASP A 48 -21.30 0.42 -6.37
N GLN A 49 -22.52 0.61 -6.87
CA GLN A 49 -23.08 -0.16 -7.98
C GLN A 49 -23.37 0.80 -9.13
N HIS A 50 -22.83 0.50 -10.30
CA HIS A 50 -23.01 1.27 -11.53
C HIS A 50 -23.77 0.46 -12.56
N VAL A 51 -24.64 1.14 -13.32
CA VAL A 51 -25.47 0.51 -14.35
C VAL A 51 -25.21 1.18 -15.68
N PHE A 52 -24.85 0.40 -16.68
CA PHE A 52 -24.68 0.86 -18.06
C PHE A 52 -25.82 0.32 -18.92
N ALA A 53 -26.49 1.19 -19.67
CA ALA A 53 -27.35 0.76 -20.76
C ALA A 53 -26.46 0.40 -21.97
N ILE A 54 -26.58 -0.82 -22.49
CA ILE A 54 -25.92 -1.25 -23.72
C ILE A 54 -26.99 -1.28 -24.82
N PRO A 55 -26.94 -0.38 -25.82
CA PRO A 55 -27.90 -0.37 -26.91
C PRO A 55 -28.04 -1.77 -27.54
N ASP A 56 -29.28 -2.17 -27.76
CA ASP A 56 -29.69 -3.46 -28.35
C ASP A 56 -29.25 -4.73 -27.59
N ASN A 57 -28.55 -4.61 -26.47
CA ASN A 57 -27.99 -5.73 -25.72
C ASN A 57 -28.40 -5.77 -24.24
N GLY A 58 -29.08 -4.74 -23.73
CA GLY A 58 -29.66 -4.71 -22.39
C GLY A 58 -28.83 -3.89 -21.40
N TRP A 59 -28.57 -4.45 -20.21
CA TRP A 59 -27.92 -3.74 -19.11
C TRP A 59 -26.66 -4.45 -18.67
N ASN A 60 -25.65 -3.66 -18.29
CA ASN A 60 -24.49 -4.11 -17.53
C ASN A 60 -24.57 -3.54 -16.12
N VAL A 61 -24.31 -4.36 -15.11
CA VAL A 61 -24.21 -3.92 -13.73
C VAL A 61 -22.82 -4.24 -13.21
N VAL A 62 -22.15 -3.23 -12.65
CA VAL A 62 -20.82 -3.36 -12.07
C VAL A 62 -20.85 -2.92 -10.61
N ASP A 63 -20.57 -3.85 -9.72
CA ASP A 63 -20.25 -3.54 -8.32
C ASP A 63 -18.76 -3.25 -8.21
N ILE A 64 -18.37 -2.19 -7.51
CA ILE A 64 -16.98 -1.82 -7.26
C ILE A 64 -16.77 -1.46 -5.80
N GLU A 65 -15.67 -1.95 -5.23
CA GLU A 65 -15.14 -1.50 -3.94
C GLU A 65 -13.77 -0.85 -4.19
N LEU A 66 -13.58 0.37 -3.69
CA LEU A 66 -12.31 1.10 -3.73
C LEU A 66 -11.87 1.42 -2.31
N ASP A 67 -10.65 1.01 -2.00
CA ASP A 67 -10.11 1.01 -0.66
C ASP A 67 -8.77 1.76 -0.65
N TYR A 68 -8.64 2.75 0.24
CA TYR A 68 -7.44 3.57 0.39
C TYR A 68 -6.94 3.57 1.82
N TYR A 69 -5.64 3.38 2.01
CA TYR A 69 -5.00 3.39 3.33
C TYR A 69 -3.70 4.17 3.31
N GLU A 70 -3.42 4.84 4.42
CA GLU A 70 -2.11 5.41 4.72
C GLU A 70 -1.67 5.02 6.13
N SER A 71 -0.38 4.72 6.30
CA SER A 71 0.21 4.62 7.63
C SER A 71 0.81 5.97 8.02
N TYR A 72 0.87 6.23 9.32
CA TYR A 72 1.58 7.39 9.85
C TYR A 72 2.18 7.10 11.22
N TYR A 73 3.20 7.88 11.57
CA TYR A 73 3.76 7.96 12.92
C TYR A 73 4.19 9.39 13.23
N SER A 74 4.23 9.73 14.53
CA SER A 74 4.75 11.02 14.99
C SER A 74 6.25 11.08 14.72
N SER A 75 6.69 11.89 13.76
CA SER A 75 8.12 12.04 13.45
C SER A 75 8.81 13.05 14.38
N THR A 76 8.06 14.07 14.80
CA THR A 76 8.46 15.07 15.78
C THR A 76 7.24 15.45 16.62
N ASN A 77 7.39 16.40 17.55
CA ASN A 77 6.26 16.94 18.31
C ASN A 77 5.26 17.73 17.45
N THR A 78 5.67 18.19 16.26
CA THR A 78 4.86 19.05 15.38
C THR A 78 4.54 18.43 14.03
N GLN A 79 5.15 17.30 13.67
CA GLN A 79 5.01 16.68 12.36
C GLN A 79 4.76 15.17 12.44
N ASN A 80 3.95 14.68 11.50
CA ASN A 80 3.75 13.27 11.23
C ASN A 80 4.45 12.88 9.92
N ALA A 81 5.00 11.66 9.91
CA ALA A 81 5.52 11.03 8.71
C ALA A 81 4.52 10.02 8.18
N PHE A 82 4.37 9.97 6.86
CA PHE A 82 3.49 9.08 6.10
C PHE A 82 4.36 8.20 5.21
N PRO A 83 4.88 7.06 5.72
CA PRO A 83 5.89 6.28 5.03
C PRO A 83 5.32 5.24 4.07
N PHE A 84 4.02 4.94 4.17
CA PHE A 84 3.41 3.88 3.39
C PHE A 84 1.96 4.20 3.05
N ARG A 85 1.57 3.81 1.83
CA ARG A 85 0.21 3.94 1.32
C ARG A 85 -0.12 2.70 0.54
N GLN A 86 -1.38 2.29 0.58
CA GLN A 86 -1.88 1.26 -0.30
C GLN A 86 -3.27 1.64 -0.82
N LYS A 87 -3.52 1.24 -2.06
CA LYS A 87 -4.81 1.37 -2.71
C LYS A 87 -5.13 0.05 -3.40
N PHE A 88 -6.37 -0.36 -3.35
CA PHE A 88 -6.84 -1.48 -4.14
C PHE A 88 -8.29 -1.29 -4.52
N TYR A 89 -8.69 -1.97 -5.57
CA TYR A 89 -10.08 -2.07 -5.96
C TYR A 89 -10.44 -3.50 -6.27
N MET A 90 -11.71 -3.83 -6.12
CA MET A 90 -12.30 -5.11 -6.50
C MET A 90 -13.58 -4.83 -7.27
N ILE A 91 -13.87 -5.62 -8.30
CA ILE A 91 -15.11 -5.51 -9.06
C ILE A 91 -15.82 -6.85 -9.23
N LYS A 92 -17.13 -6.75 -9.43
CA LYS A 92 -17.98 -7.83 -9.93
C LYS A 92 -18.82 -7.25 -11.07
N ARG A 93 -18.90 -7.97 -12.19
CA ARG A 93 -19.62 -7.52 -13.38
C ARG A 93 -20.72 -8.50 -13.70
N SER A 94 -21.78 -8.01 -14.32
CA SER A 94 -22.87 -8.88 -14.78
C SER A 94 -23.64 -8.23 -15.91
N GLY A 95 -24.29 -9.05 -16.74
CA GLY A 95 -25.09 -8.58 -17.86
C GLY A 95 -24.28 -8.37 -19.14
N ALA A 96 -24.82 -7.54 -20.03
CA ALA A 96 -24.31 -7.37 -21.39
C ALA A 96 -23.00 -6.59 -21.43
N GLY A 97 -22.05 -7.01 -22.28
CA GLY A 97 -20.78 -6.28 -22.44
C GLY A 97 -19.87 -6.32 -21.20
N ALA A 98 -20.06 -7.26 -20.26
CA ALA A 98 -19.25 -7.38 -19.04
C ALA A 98 -17.73 -7.43 -19.32
N ASN A 99 -17.34 -8.02 -20.44
CA ASN A 99 -15.94 -8.14 -20.85
C ASN A 99 -15.31 -6.81 -21.32
N ASN A 100 -16.11 -5.78 -21.56
CA ASN A 100 -15.65 -4.47 -22.07
C ASN A 100 -15.49 -3.43 -20.95
N ILE A 101 -15.60 -3.86 -19.68
CA ILE A 101 -15.37 -3.00 -18.52
C ILE A 101 -13.87 -2.83 -18.26
N SER A 102 -13.43 -1.59 -18.09
CA SER A 102 -12.09 -1.25 -17.59
C SER A 102 -12.18 -0.38 -16.34
N VAL A 103 -11.19 -0.52 -15.46
CA VAL A 103 -11.05 0.29 -14.24
C VAL A 103 -9.62 0.78 -14.14
N ASP A 104 -9.48 2.10 -14.06
CA ASP A 104 -8.22 2.77 -13.76
C ASP A 104 -8.30 3.43 -12.39
N VAL A 105 -7.25 3.30 -11.57
CA VAL A 105 -7.18 3.97 -10.26
C VAL A 105 -6.02 4.96 -10.24
N SER A 106 -6.36 6.23 -10.02
CA SER A 106 -5.43 7.35 -10.00
C SER A 106 -4.30 7.16 -8.99
N ASN A 107 -3.16 7.83 -9.22
CA ASN A 107 -2.20 8.08 -8.15
C ASN A 107 -2.87 8.78 -6.95
N ALA A 108 -2.27 8.65 -5.78
CA ALA A 108 -2.77 9.36 -4.60
C ALA A 108 -2.47 10.85 -4.73
N LEU A 109 -3.47 11.67 -4.45
CA LEU A 109 -3.39 13.12 -4.39
C LEU A 109 -3.49 13.55 -2.92
N HIS A 110 -2.45 14.19 -2.41
CA HIS A 110 -2.52 14.88 -1.14
C HIS A 110 -2.83 16.35 -1.42
N THR A 111 -3.94 16.86 -0.88
CA THR A 111 -4.38 18.23 -1.17
C THR A 111 -5.13 18.87 0.00
N ASP A 112 -4.98 20.17 0.17
CA ASP A 112 -5.77 21.03 1.06
C ASP A 112 -6.86 21.83 0.29
N GLY A 113 -7.06 21.52 -0.99
CA GLY A 113 -7.93 22.24 -1.92
C GLY A 113 -7.20 23.27 -2.80
N THR A 114 -6.08 23.82 -2.32
CA THR A 114 -5.26 24.80 -3.07
C THR A 114 -3.97 24.14 -3.57
N ASN A 115 -3.24 23.53 -2.66
CA ASN A 115 -1.99 22.84 -2.92
C ASN A 115 -2.25 21.38 -3.28
N LYS A 116 -1.44 20.84 -4.19
CA LYS A 116 -1.60 19.49 -4.73
C LYS A 116 -0.26 18.79 -4.77
N VAL A 117 -0.17 17.63 -4.13
CA VAL A 117 1.01 16.76 -4.17
C VAL A 117 0.56 15.40 -4.70
N ILE A 118 1.03 15.06 -5.90
CA ILE A 118 0.79 13.74 -6.49
C ILE A 118 1.84 12.78 -5.94
N ILE A 119 1.38 11.62 -5.47
CA ILE A 119 2.22 10.55 -4.94
C ILE A 119 2.31 9.44 -5.98
N SER A 120 3.51 9.19 -6.47
CA SER A 120 3.82 8.21 -7.51
C SER A 120 5.31 7.85 -7.47
N PRO A 121 5.74 6.73 -8.08
CA PRO A 121 4.90 5.66 -8.64
C PRO A 121 4.34 4.74 -7.56
N PHE A 122 3.29 4.02 -7.91
CA PHE A 122 2.81 2.88 -7.12
C PHE A 122 3.36 1.59 -7.72
N GLN A 123 3.72 0.63 -6.86
CA GLN A 123 4.09 -0.72 -7.24
C GLN A 123 2.86 -1.62 -7.12
N GLN A 124 2.66 -2.51 -8.08
CA GLN A 124 1.64 -3.55 -7.99
C GLN A 124 2.12 -4.66 -7.06
N GLY A 125 1.22 -5.19 -6.25
CA GLY A 125 1.46 -6.41 -5.48
C GLY A 125 0.31 -7.40 -5.66
N ASP A 126 0.36 -8.47 -4.87
CA ASP A 126 -0.65 -9.52 -4.90
C ASP A 126 -1.90 -9.13 -4.12
N LEU A 127 -3.08 -9.43 -4.68
CA LEU A 127 -4.38 -9.26 -4.04
C LEU A 127 -5.04 -10.61 -3.84
N LEU A 128 -5.42 -10.93 -2.60
CA LEU A 128 -6.33 -12.03 -2.32
C LEU A 128 -7.77 -11.53 -2.48
N VAL A 129 -8.52 -12.20 -3.33
CA VAL A 129 -9.91 -11.84 -3.66
C VAL A 129 -10.83 -12.92 -3.15
N ASP A 130 -11.86 -12.53 -2.39
CA ASP A 130 -12.97 -13.42 -2.06
C ASP A 130 -13.84 -13.63 -3.30
N THR A 131 -13.61 -14.75 -3.99
CA THR A 131 -14.28 -15.07 -5.26
C THR A 131 -15.77 -15.38 -5.12
N SER A 132 -16.27 -15.52 -3.89
CA SER A 132 -17.72 -15.60 -3.66
C SER A 132 -18.41 -14.23 -3.80
N LYS A 133 -17.65 -13.14 -3.58
CA LYS A 133 -18.14 -11.75 -3.64
C LYS A 133 -17.66 -11.01 -4.88
N TRP A 134 -16.41 -11.22 -5.30
CA TRP A 134 -15.72 -10.41 -6.30
C TRP A 134 -15.14 -11.26 -7.44
N GLU A 135 -15.08 -10.71 -8.65
CA GLU A 135 -14.47 -11.41 -9.80
C GLU A 135 -12.95 -11.25 -9.83
N TRP A 136 -12.48 -10.01 -9.67
CA TRP A 136 -11.06 -9.65 -9.73
C TRP A 136 -10.82 -8.25 -9.17
N GLY A 137 -9.55 -7.88 -9.05
CA GLY A 137 -9.13 -6.57 -8.57
C GLY A 137 -7.61 -6.41 -8.66
N TRP A 138 -7.12 -5.21 -8.34
CA TRP A 138 -5.69 -4.94 -8.25
C TRP A 138 -5.33 -4.27 -6.94
N TYR A 139 -4.15 -4.62 -6.44
CA TYR A 139 -3.53 -4.02 -5.27
C TYR A 139 -2.26 -3.27 -5.64
N TYR A 140 -2.12 -2.06 -5.10
CA TYR A 140 -0.98 -1.20 -5.30
C TYR A 140 -0.51 -0.58 -3.99
N PHE A 141 0.80 -0.37 -3.87
CA PHE A 141 1.39 0.30 -2.72
C PHE A 141 2.48 1.29 -3.11
N ASN A 142 2.75 2.23 -2.20
CA ASN A 142 3.80 3.22 -2.33
C ASN A 142 4.51 3.40 -0.98
N THR A 143 5.83 3.53 -1.00
CA THR A 143 6.68 3.63 0.20
C THR A 143 7.39 5.00 0.31
N THR A 144 7.00 5.97 -0.51
CA THR A 144 7.57 7.32 -0.49
C THR A 144 7.15 8.02 0.79
N VAL A 145 8.10 8.47 1.60
CA VAL A 145 7.78 9.18 2.84
C VAL A 145 7.35 10.61 2.53
N LYS A 146 6.22 11.04 3.14
CA LYS A 146 5.80 12.44 3.15
C LYS A 146 5.64 12.93 4.58
N TYR A 147 5.89 14.22 4.77
CA TYR A 147 5.81 14.86 6.08
C TYR A 147 4.76 15.96 6.04
N TYR A 148 3.90 15.98 7.05
CA TYR A 148 2.92 17.04 7.23
C TYR A 148 2.91 17.50 8.69
N PRO A 149 2.64 18.78 8.96
CA PRO A 149 2.30 19.24 10.30
C PRO A 149 1.13 18.44 10.88
N LYS A 150 1.11 18.20 12.19
CA LYS A 150 0.00 17.49 12.86
C LYS A 150 -1.36 18.15 12.64
N ASN A 151 -1.37 19.47 12.51
CA ASN A 151 -2.55 20.31 12.24
C ASN A 151 -2.75 20.58 10.74
N THR A 152 -2.18 19.76 9.85
CA THR A 152 -2.36 19.89 8.40
C THR A 152 -3.84 19.85 8.00
N THR A 153 -4.21 20.61 6.97
CA THR A 153 -5.53 20.54 6.33
C THR A 153 -5.54 19.61 5.12
N TYR A 154 -4.41 18.97 4.82
CA TYR A 154 -4.33 18.04 3.69
C TYR A 154 -5.18 16.79 3.94
N LYS A 155 -5.80 16.31 2.87
CA LYS A 155 -6.39 14.98 2.75
C LYS A 155 -5.70 14.21 1.64
N GLY A 156 -5.55 12.90 1.82
CA GLY A 156 -5.21 11.99 0.75
C GLY A 156 -6.48 11.63 -0.04
N GLN A 157 -6.36 11.46 -1.34
CA GLN A 157 -7.46 11.09 -2.24
C GLN A 157 -6.95 10.15 -3.33
N ILE A 158 -7.71 9.10 -3.62
CA ILE A 158 -7.59 8.30 -4.84
C ILE A 158 -8.94 8.28 -5.55
N THR A 159 -8.92 8.14 -6.88
CA THR A 159 -10.13 8.13 -7.70
C THR A 159 -10.08 6.94 -8.64
N TYR A 160 -11.18 6.19 -8.74
CA TYR A 160 -11.34 5.24 -9.84
C TYR A 160 -12.04 5.93 -11.02
N LEU A 161 -11.72 5.48 -12.22
CA LEU A 161 -12.48 5.70 -13.43
C LEU A 161 -12.92 4.32 -13.95
N LEU A 162 -14.22 4.06 -13.91
CA LEU A 162 -14.85 2.86 -14.42
C LEU A 162 -15.40 3.19 -15.80
N THR A 163 -14.99 2.47 -16.84
CA THR A 163 -15.41 2.73 -18.22
C THR A 163 -16.08 1.52 -18.85
N CYS A 164 -17.16 1.77 -19.58
CA CYS A 164 -17.81 0.83 -20.48
C CYS A 164 -17.97 1.51 -21.84
N PRO A 165 -17.10 1.23 -22.84
CA PRO A 165 -17.11 1.93 -24.12
C PRO A 165 -18.45 1.87 -24.88
N ASP A 166 -19.16 0.75 -24.77
CA ASP A 166 -20.46 0.54 -25.42
C ASP A 166 -21.65 0.95 -24.54
N GLY A 167 -21.36 1.46 -23.34
CA GLY A 167 -22.35 1.79 -22.32
C GLY A 167 -22.80 3.25 -22.34
N ILE A 168 -24.03 3.48 -21.89
CA ILE A 168 -24.58 4.80 -21.62
C ILE A 168 -24.95 4.88 -20.13
N PRO A 169 -24.34 5.80 -19.35
CA PRO A 169 -23.21 6.66 -19.72
C PRO A 169 -21.92 5.85 -19.91
N MET A 170 -20.93 6.35 -20.67
CA MET A 170 -19.72 5.57 -20.98
C MET A 170 -18.77 5.36 -19.77
N ALA A 171 -18.95 6.13 -18.69
CA ALA A 171 -18.07 6.06 -17.54
C ALA A 171 -18.70 6.56 -16.25
N TYR A 172 -18.17 6.06 -15.14
CA TYR A 172 -18.41 6.52 -13.78
C TYR A 172 -17.09 6.75 -13.06
N SER A 173 -17.09 7.64 -12.07
CA SER A 173 -15.92 7.88 -11.23
C SER A 173 -16.35 8.23 -9.81
N ASN A 174 -15.61 7.73 -8.83
CA ASN A 174 -15.77 8.14 -7.44
C ASN A 174 -14.41 8.09 -6.73
N SER A 175 -14.33 8.74 -5.56
CA SER A 175 -13.07 8.93 -4.84
C SER A 175 -13.15 8.45 -3.40
N ALA A 176 -12.12 7.72 -2.98
CA ALA A 176 -11.85 7.47 -1.56
C ALA A 176 -10.94 8.57 -1.02
N THR A 177 -11.21 9.04 0.20
CA THR A 177 -10.45 10.11 0.85
C THR A 177 -10.03 9.72 2.26
N ILE A 178 -8.92 10.27 2.74
CA ILE A 178 -8.43 10.06 4.11
C ILE A 178 -7.89 11.38 4.68
N PRO A 179 -8.29 11.78 5.90
CA PRO A 179 -7.69 12.94 6.54
C PRO A 179 -6.23 12.66 6.91
N LEU A 180 -5.33 13.60 6.60
CA LEU A 180 -3.92 13.51 7.03
C LEU A 180 -3.66 14.30 8.32
N ALA A 181 -4.68 14.99 8.83
CA ALA A 181 -4.68 15.55 10.18
C ALA A 181 -4.73 14.41 11.19
N THR A 182 -3.60 14.08 11.80
CA THR A 182 -3.47 12.98 12.75
C THR A 182 -2.78 13.44 14.04
N LYS A 183 -3.16 12.84 15.18
CA LYS A 183 -2.71 13.28 16.52
C LYS A 183 -1.31 12.78 16.84
#